data_AF-A0A193QFU7-F1
#
_entry.id   AF-A0A193QFU7-F1
#
_cell.length_a   1.000
_cell.length_b   1.000
_cell.length_c   1.000
_cell.angle_alpha   90.00
_cell.angle_beta   90.00
_cell.angle_gamma   90.00
#
_symmetry.space_group_name_H-M   'P 1'
#
loop_
_entity.id
_entity.type
_entity.pdbx_description
1 polymer ?
#
loop_
_entity_poly.entity_id
_entity_poly.type
_entity_poly.pdbx_seq_one_letter_code
_entity_poly.pdbx_strand_id
1 'polypeptide(L)'
;MKWLTTLILFCGLPLAGCSVLNGKPASPPAPEKQAVEISRNMVGSLTRAGKVTVDEHGSPMDAKNALQRQADEHQARYYQILMIDETVTPGVWHGEAILYR
;
A
#
# COMPACT_ATOMS: atom_id res chain seq x y z
N MET A 1 12.46 21.82 50.04
CA MET A 1 12.21 22.55 48.78
C MET A 1 13.14 22.17 47.62
N LYS A 2 14.32 21.57 47.85
CA LYS A 2 15.26 21.13 46.80
C LYS A 2 14.94 19.78 46.13
N TRP A 3 14.02 18.99 46.70
CA TRP A 3 13.65 17.65 46.18
C TRP A 3 12.39 17.68 45.30
N LEU A 4 11.58 18.74 45.37
CA LEU A 4 10.41 18.91 44.50
C LEU A 4 10.81 19.35 43.08
N THR A 5 11.89 20.12 42.96
CA THR A 5 12.40 20.64 41.69
C THR A 5 13.04 19.55 40.82
N THR A 6 13.62 18.51 41.42
CA THR A 6 14.23 17.39 40.68
C THR A 6 13.17 16.48 40.03
N LEU A 7 12.00 16.34 40.66
CA LEU A 7 10.95 15.44 40.20
C LEU A 7 10.17 16.01 39.00
N ILE A 8 10.07 17.33 38.90
CA ILE A 8 9.45 18.03 37.77
C ILE A 8 10.36 18.01 36.53
N LEU A 9 11.69 17.98 36.71
CA LEU A 9 12.64 17.98 35.61
C LEU A 9 12.71 16.62 34.88
N PHE A 10 12.43 15.52 35.57
CA PHE A 10 12.49 14.16 34.99
C PHE A 10 11.22 13.78 34.19
N CYS A 11 10.10 14.46 34.42
CA CYS A 11 8.83 14.22 33.73
C CYS A 11 8.70 14.99 32.40
N GLY A 12 9.67 15.86 32.07
CA GLY A 12 9.69 16.68 30.85
C GLY A 12 10.60 16.13 29.72
N LEU A 13 11.29 15.01 29.93
CA LEU A 13 12.11 14.36 28.91
C LEU A 13 11.24 13.48 28.01
N PRO A 14 11.44 13.51 26.70
CA PRO A 14 10.56 14.26 25.81
C PRO A 14 9.58 13.35 25.07
N LEU A 15 8.32 13.78 24.93
CA LEU A 15 7.37 13.23 23.95
C LEU A 15 7.75 13.58 22.48
N ALA A 16 9.01 13.94 22.21
CA ALA A 16 9.51 14.25 20.87
C ALA A 16 9.88 12.97 20.11
N GLY A 17 8.92 12.07 19.93
CA GLY A 17 9.11 10.82 19.20
C GLY A 17 7.87 10.48 18.41
N CYS A 18 7.66 11.17 17.28
CA CYS A 18 6.95 10.69 16.06
C CYS A 18 6.64 11.87 15.09
N SER A 19 7.63 12.70 14.74
CA SER A 19 7.45 13.63 13.58
C SER A 19 7.70 12.97 12.22
N VAL A 20 7.68 11.63 12.14
CA VAL A 20 7.82 10.86 10.89
C VAL A 20 6.54 10.84 10.03
N LEU A 21 5.49 11.55 10.42
CA LEU A 21 4.26 11.65 9.63
C LEU A 21 4.31 12.70 8.51
N ASN A 22 5.43 13.44 8.37
CA ASN A 22 5.62 14.38 7.27
C ASN A 22 6.44 13.77 6.11
N GLY A 23 6.11 12.53 5.74
CA GLY A 23 6.71 11.87 4.59
C GLY A 23 6.15 12.45 3.30
N LYS A 24 6.98 13.19 2.55
CA LYS A 24 6.68 13.52 1.15
C LYS A 24 6.29 12.22 0.42
N PRO A 25 5.18 12.17 -0.36
CA PRO A 25 4.81 11.00 -1.13
C PRO A 25 6.03 10.44 -1.86
N ALA A 26 6.31 9.15 -1.67
CA ALA A 26 7.45 8.53 -2.34
C ALA A 26 7.17 8.56 -3.85
N SER A 27 8.18 8.92 -4.66
CA SER A 27 8.01 8.87 -6.10
C SER A 27 7.76 7.41 -6.54
N PRO A 28 6.83 7.18 -7.49
CA PRO A 28 6.70 5.87 -8.11
C PRO A 28 8.05 5.39 -8.67
N PRO A 29 8.30 4.07 -8.64
CA PRO A 29 9.43 3.48 -9.37
C PRO A 29 9.34 3.80 -10.87
N ALA A 30 10.45 3.68 -11.61
CA ALA A 30 10.41 3.88 -13.05
C ALA A 30 9.47 2.85 -13.72
N PRO A 31 8.68 3.24 -14.74
CA PRO A 31 7.84 2.29 -15.46
C PRO A 31 8.69 1.21 -16.12
N GLU A 32 8.34 -0.06 -15.90
CA GLU A 32 8.97 -1.19 -16.56
C GLU A 32 8.11 -1.68 -17.75
N LYS A 33 8.50 -2.79 -18.39
CA LYS A 33 7.69 -3.42 -19.44
C LYS A 33 6.39 -4.02 -18.90
N GLN A 34 6.38 -4.38 -17.62
CA GLN A 34 5.23 -4.89 -16.89
C GLN A 34 4.76 -3.82 -15.89
N ALA A 35 3.47 -3.87 -15.56
CA ALA A 35 2.87 -3.01 -14.56
C ALA A 35 3.51 -3.27 -13.20
N VAL A 36 3.86 -2.20 -12.50
CA VAL A 36 4.54 -2.28 -11.20
C VAL A 36 3.54 -2.07 -10.06
N GLU A 37 3.60 -2.94 -9.05
CA GLU A 37 2.81 -2.78 -7.83
C GLU A 37 3.32 -1.56 -7.05
N ILE A 38 2.41 -0.66 -6.68
CA ILE A 38 2.74 0.52 -5.90
C ILE A 38 1.94 0.59 -4.60
N SER A 39 2.60 1.13 -3.58
CA SER A 39 1.98 1.45 -2.30
C SER A 39 1.12 2.71 -2.39
N ARG A 40 0.15 2.86 -1.48
CA ARG A 40 -0.78 4.01 -1.43
C ARG A 40 -0.05 5.37 -1.39
N ASN A 41 1.09 5.43 -0.72
CA ASN A 41 1.90 6.65 -0.58
C ASN A 41 2.62 7.07 -1.88
N MET A 42 2.58 6.24 -2.94
CA MET A 42 3.21 6.51 -4.25
C MET A 42 2.20 6.97 -5.31
N VAL A 43 0.90 7.06 -4.97
CA VAL A 43 -0.16 7.37 -5.95
C VAL A 43 -0.23 8.86 -6.33
N GLY A 44 0.37 9.75 -5.54
CA GLY A 44 0.02 11.18 -5.49
C GLY A 44 0.00 11.96 -6.82
N SER A 45 0.79 11.57 -7.83
CA SER A 45 0.83 12.23 -9.15
C SER A 45 0.31 11.37 -10.29
N LEU A 46 -0.24 10.18 -10.00
CA LEU A 46 -0.64 9.22 -11.02
C LEU A 46 -2.09 9.43 -11.47
N THR A 47 -2.36 9.19 -12.74
CA THR A 47 -3.73 9.27 -13.26
C THR A 47 -4.40 7.92 -13.13
N ARG A 48 -5.51 7.86 -12.39
CA ARG A 48 -6.31 6.63 -12.28
C ARG A 48 -6.86 6.24 -13.66
N ALA A 49 -6.58 5.02 -14.08
CA ALA A 49 -7.02 4.46 -15.37
C ALA A 49 -8.24 3.55 -15.23
N GLY A 50 -8.40 2.87 -14.10
CA GLY A 50 -9.50 1.93 -13.89
C GLY A 50 -9.37 1.11 -12.61
N LYS A 51 -10.20 0.08 -12.51
CA LYS A 51 -10.21 -0.88 -11.41
C LYS A 51 -10.42 -2.27 -11.99
N VAL A 52 -9.74 -3.26 -11.43
CA VAL A 52 -9.83 -4.67 -11.84
C VAL A 52 -10.06 -5.54 -10.62
N THR A 53 -10.74 -6.65 -10.83
CA THR A 53 -11.02 -7.67 -9.81
C THR A 53 -10.70 -9.05 -10.37
N VAL A 54 -10.28 -9.97 -9.51
CA VAL A 54 -10.01 -11.36 -9.86
C VAL A 54 -10.57 -12.29 -8.79
N ASP A 55 -10.97 -13.48 -9.19
CA ASP A 55 -11.29 -14.60 -8.30
C ASP A 55 -10.43 -15.78 -8.75
N GLU A 56 -9.51 -16.23 -7.91
CA GLU A 56 -8.57 -17.31 -8.25
C GLU A 56 -8.62 -18.42 -7.20
N HIS A 57 -8.68 -19.67 -7.65
CA HIS A 57 -8.60 -20.83 -6.75
C HIS A 57 -7.13 -21.16 -6.45
N GLY A 58 -6.81 -21.38 -5.17
CA GLY A 58 -5.47 -21.70 -4.70
C GLY A 58 -5.09 -20.84 -3.50
N SER A 59 -4.18 -19.92 -3.71
CA SER A 59 -3.55 -19.10 -2.68
C SER A 59 -3.75 -17.60 -2.92
N PRO A 60 -3.56 -16.73 -1.91
CA PRO A 60 -3.60 -15.29 -2.10
C PRO A 60 -2.53 -14.80 -3.11
N MET A 61 -1.44 -15.56 -3.27
CA MET A 61 -0.41 -15.25 -4.26
C MET A 61 -0.93 -15.44 -5.70
N ASP A 62 -1.81 -16.40 -5.94
CA ASP A 62 -2.38 -16.65 -7.26
C ASP A 62 -3.29 -15.49 -7.67
N ALA A 63 -4.12 -15.00 -6.75
CA ALA A 63 -4.91 -13.78 -6.94
C ALA A 63 -4.02 -12.56 -7.19
N LYS A 64 -2.92 -12.41 -6.45
CA LYS A 64 -1.93 -11.34 -6.70
C LYS A 64 -1.35 -11.41 -8.11
N ASN A 65 -0.90 -12.60 -8.55
CA ASN A 65 -0.35 -12.81 -9.88
C ASN A 65 -1.39 -12.55 -10.98
N ALA A 66 -2.66 -12.88 -10.72
CA ALA A 66 -3.77 -12.57 -11.63
C ALA A 66 -4.03 -11.06 -11.76
N LEU A 67 -3.97 -10.30 -10.65
CA LEU A 67 -4.06 -8.84 -10.69
C LEU A 67 -2.93 -8.22 -11.50
N GLN A 68 -1.69 -8.73 -11.37
CA GLN A 68 -0.57 -8.27 -12.19
C GLN A 68 -0.83 -8.54 -13.69
N ARG A 69 -1.27 -9.75 -14.04
CA ARG A 69 -1.63 -10.10 -15.43
C ARG A 69 -2.70 -9.16 -15.99
N GLN A 70 -3.75 -8.89 -15.22
CA GLN A 70 -4.80 -7.94 -15.62
C GLN A 70 -4.22 -6.53 -15.81
N ALA A 71 -3.37 -6.06 -14.91
CA ALA A 71 -2.73 -4.75 -15.06
C ALA A 71 -1.88 -4.66 -16.34
N ASP A 72 -1.14 -5.72 -16.67
CA ASP A 72 -0.36 -5.84 -17.91
C ASP A 72 -1.26 -5.83 -19.16
N GLU A 73 -2.33 -6.63 -19.16
CA GLU A 73 -3.32 -6.72 -20.25
C GLU A 73 -4.01 -5.38 -20.51
N HIS A 74 -4.27 -4.61 -19.46
CA HIS A 74 -4.82 -3.26 -19.53
C HIS A 74 -3.76 -2.18 -19.86
N GLN A 75 -2.51 -2.58 -20.08
CA GLN A 75 -1.38 -1.70 -20.37
C GLN A 75 -1.23 -0.60 -19.30
N ALA A 76 -1.50 -0.93 -18.04
CA ALA A 76 -1.27 -0.04 -16.92
C ALA A 76 0.24 0.10 -16.66
N ARG A 77 0.68 1.29 -16.23
CA ARG A 77 2.08 1.46 -15.80
C ARG A 77 2.27 1.02 -14.36
N TYR A 78 1.25 1.27 -13.54
CA TYR A 78 1.25 0.89 -12.15
C TYR A 78 -0.10 0.34 -11.76
N TYR A 79 -0.11 -0.49 -10.73
CA TYR A 79 -1.34 -0.93 -10.08
C TYR A 79 -1.17 -0.91 -8.56
N GLN A 80 -2.27 -0.65 -7.87
CA GLN A 80 -2.33 -0.67 -6.41
C GLN A 80 -3.34 -1.71 -5.99
N ILE A 81 -2.87 -2.75 -5.29
CA ILE A 81 -3.75 -3.73 -4.67
C ILE A 81 -4.48 -3.06 -3.51
N LEU A 82 -5.81 -3.17 -3.51
CA LEU A 82 -6.67 -2.68 -2.44
C LEU A 82 -6.87 -3.75 -1.37
N MET A 83 -7.14 -4.97 -1.82
CA MET A 83 -7.42 -6.12 -0.96
C MET A 83 -7.18 -7.43 -1.72
N ILE A 84 -6.80 -8.45 -0.96
CA ILE A 84 -6.81 -9.86 -1.37
C ILE A 84 -7.32 -10.65 -0.16
N ASP A 85 -8.53 -11.20 -0.26
CA ASP A 85 -9.18 -11.93 0.82
C ASP A 85 -9.78 -13.24 0.30
N GLU A 86 -9.86 -14.25 1.17
CA GLU A 86 -10.55 -15.49 0.85
C GLU A 86 -12.07 -15.24 0.79
N THR A 87 -12.72 -15.82 -0.21
CA THR A 87 -14.18 -15.71 -0.37
C THR A 87 -14.92 -16.67 0.55
N VAL A 88 -16.25 -16.65 0.47
CA VAL A 88 -17.10 -17.65 1.14
C VAL A 88 -16.84 -19.07 0.65
N THR A 89 -16.28 -19.24 -0.55
CA THR A 89 -15.86 -20.53 -1.09
C THR A 89 -14.42 -20.79 -0.67
N PRO A 90 -14.16 -21.80 0.18
CA PRO A 90 -12.80 -22.09 0.63
C PRO A 90 -11.85 -22.35 -0.53
N GLY A 91 -10.64 -21.81 -0.43
CA GLY A 91 -9.62 -21.90 -1.46
C GLY A 91 -9.80 -20.93 -2.62
N VAL A 92 -10.88 -20.14 -2.69
CA VAL A 92 -11.04 -19.08 -3.70
C VAL A 92 -10.72 -17.73 -3.10
N TRP A 93 -9.78 -17.01 -3.72
CA TRP A 93 -9.27 -15.72 -3.28
C TRP A 93 -9.75 -14.61 -4.21
N HIS A 94 -10.44 -13.62 -3.64
CA HIS A 94 -10.86 -12.41 -4.32
C HIS A 94 -9.80 -11.33 -4.17
N GLY A 95 -9.36 -10.76 -5.29
CA GLY A 95 -8.41 -9.65 -5.32
C GLY A 95 -9.00 -8.44 -6.03
N GLU A 96 -8.68 -7.24 -5.54
CA GLU A 96 -9.07 -5.98 -6.18
C GLU A 96 -7.88 -5.03 -6.29
N ALA A 97 -7.72 -4.40 -7.46
CA ALA A 97 -6.67 -3.41 -7.69
C ALA A 97 -7.15 -2.21 -8.51
N ILE A 98 -6.49 -1.06 -8.28
CA ILE A 98 -6.66 0.15 -9.07
C ILE A 98 -5.51 0.24 -10.07
N LEU A 99 -5.82 0.54 -11.33
CA LEU A 99 -4.84 0.74 -12.38
C LEU A 99 -4.51 2.23 -12.54
N TYR A 100 -3.24 2.52 -12.84
CA TYR A 100 -2.74 3.87 -13.06
C TYR A 100 -1.89 3.98 -14.33
N ARG A 101 -1.86 5.19 -14.90
CA ARG A 101 -1.00 5.60 -16.01
C ARG A 101 -0.08 6.74 -15.58
#